data_AF-A0A9E5G2H2-F1
#
_entry.id   AF-A0A9E5G2H2-F1
#
_cell.length_a   1.000
_cell.length_b   1.000
_cell.length_c   1.000
_cell.angle_alpha   90.00
_cell.angle_beta   90.00
_cell.angle_gamma   90.00
#
_symmetry.space_group_name_H-M   'P 1'
#
loop_
_entity.id
_entity.type
_entity.pdbx_description
1 polymer ?
#
loop_
_entity_poly.entity_id
_entity_poly.type
_entity_poly.pdbx_seq_one_letter_code
_entity_poly.pdbx_strand_id
1 'polypeptide(L)'
;YASCLNPETHAQLALILLFVSRAGAGIAGATISTAQAVIADSTTPEERRGGMALIGAALSNDLQLAALRLRPTLSRTLETGNDAGALGALVSGSGPTCVFLARDDEHSIELAVALSSSGTCNQVFRATGPAAGAHAL
;
A
#
# COMPACT_ATOMS: atom_id res chain seq x y z
N TYR A 1 33.57 17.74 -11.37
CA TYR A 1 32.90 18.55 -12.41
C TYR A 1 31.53 19.08 -11.97
N ALA A 2 31.03 18.79 -10.76
CA ALA A 2 29.67 19.14 -10.32
C ALA A 2 29.63 20.11 -9.11
N SER A 3 30.64 20.96 -8.93
CA SER A 3 30.73 21.86 -7.77
C SER A 3 30.58 23.35 -8.12
N CYS A 4 30.19 23.67 -9.37
CA CYS A 4 30.08 25.06 -9.84
C CYS A 4 28.65 25.49 -10.21
N LEU A 5 27.62 24.67 -9.94
CA LEU A 5 26.23 25.02 -10.22
C LEU A 5 25.54 25.64 -9.00
N ASN A 6 24.66 26.60 -9.24
CA ASN A 6 23.87 27.24 -8.18
C ASN A 6 23.11 26.19 -7.34
N PRO A 7 22.92 26.42 -6.03
CA PRO A 7 22.22 25.49 -5.14
C PRO A 7 20.77 25.20 -5.59
N GLU A 8 20.11 26.17 -6.20
CA GLU A 8 18.79 26.04 -6.85
C GLU A 8 18.77 24.95 -7.94
N THR A 9 19.83 24.87 -8.75
CA THR A 9 19.94 23.90 -9.85
C THR A 9 20.18 22.48 -9.34
N HIS A 10 20.85 22.32 -8.19
CA HIS A 10 21.01 21.02 -7.54
C HIS A 10 19.68 20.49 -7.00
N ALA A 11 18.85 21.35 -6.40
CA ALA A 11 17.53 20.97 -5.92
C ALA A 11 16.62 20.53 -7.09
N GLN A 12 16.61 21.30 -8.19
CA GLN A 12 15.84 20.96 -9.39
C GLN A 12 16.32 19.65 -10.03
N LEU A 13 17.64 19.46 -10.19
CA LEU A 13 18.20 18.21 -10.72
C LEU A 13 17.91 17.03 -9.79
N ALA A 14 17.99 17.22 -8.46
CA ALA A 14 17.65 16.18 -7.49
C ALA A 14 16.16 15.80 -7.55
N LEU A 15 15.26 16.77 -7.66
CA LEU A 15 13.82 16.53 -7.84
C LEU A 15 13.53 15.83 -9.17
N ILE A 16 14.15 16.27 -10.27
CA ILE A 16 13.99 15.63 -11.58
C ILE A 16 14.51 14.19 -11.53
N LEU A 17 15.70 13.96 -10.97
CA LEU A 17 16.28 12.63 -10.82
C LEU A 17 15.45 11.75 -9.87
N LEU A 18 14.85 12.33 -8.82
CA LEU A 18 13.94 11.64 -7.91
C LEU A 18 12.68 11.17 -8.66
N PHE A 19 12.04 12.04 -9.43
CA PHE A 19 10.85 11.67 -10.21
C PHE A 19 11.18 10.66 -11.32
N VAL A 20 12.29 10.84 -12.05
CA VAL A 20 12.72 9.93 -13.11
C VAL A 20 13.10 8.56 -12.56
N SER A 21 13.84 8.51 -11.45
CA SER A 21 14.18 7.24 -10.80
C SER A 21 12.95 6.53 -10.23
N ARG A 22 11.99 7.26 -9.66
CA ARG A 22 10.74 6.68 -9.15
C ARG A 22 9.85 6.16 -10.27
N ALA A 23 9.71 6.93 -11.35
CA ALA A 23 8.97 6.49 -12.54
C ALA A 23 9.65 5.28 -13.20
N GLY A 24 10.97 5.32 -13.34
CA GLY A 24 11.77 4.20 -13.84
C GLY A 24 11.63 2.93 -12.99
N ALA A 25 11.67 3.06 -11.66
CA ALA A 25 11.42 1.94 -10.74
C ALA A 25 9.98 1.42 -10.85
N GLY A 26 8.99 2.31 -11.02
CA GLY A 26 7.59 1.91 -11.22
C GLY A 26 7.33 1.21 -12.56
N ILE A 27 8.02 1.63 -13.62
CA ILE A 27 7.93 1.06 -14.97
C ILE A 27 8.71 -0.27 -15.06
N ALA A 28 9.94 -0.32 -14.57
CA ALA A 28 10.76 -1.55 -14.57
C ALA A 28 10.21 -2.60 -13.59
N GLY A 29 9.56 -2.19 -12.49
CA GLY A 29 8.83 -3.08 -11.58
C GLY A 29 7.47 -3.54 -12.12
N ALA A 30 6.98 -3.00 -13.24
CA ALA A 30 5.71 -3.40 -13.85
C ALA A 30 5.77 -4.78 -14.52
N THR A 31 6.96 -5.26 -14.90
CA THR A 31 7.17 -6.59 -15.50
C THR A 31 7.37 -7.70 -14.48
N ILE A 32 7.65 -7.37 -13.21
CA ILE A 32 7.60 -8.29 -12.05
C ILE A 32 6.42 -7.85 -11.15
N SER A 33 5.27 -7.57 -11.78
CA SER A 33 4.09 -7.00 -11.10
C SER A 33 3.35 -8.06 -10.29
N THR A 34 3.92 -8.41 -9.15
CA THR A 34 3.22 -9.19 -8.14
C THR A 34 2.56 -8.23 -7.14
N ALA A 35 1.28 -8.45 -6.87
CA ALA A 35 0.57 -7.69 -5.86
C ALA A 35 1.28 -7.86 -4.50
N GLN A 36 1.37 -6.78 -3.74
CA GLN A 36 1.90 -6.77 -2.38
C GLN A 36 0.74 -6.47 -1.46
N ALA A 37 0.44 -7.34 -0.50
CA ALA A 37 -0.64 -7.10 0.44
C ALA A 37 -0.10 -6.53 1.74
N VAL A 38 -0.65 -5.41 2.20
CA VAL A 38 -0.34 -4.81 3.50
C VAL A 38 -1.60 -4.82 4.34
N ILE A 39 -1.53 -5.43 5.51
CA ILE A 39 -2.64 -5.44 6.47
C ILE A 39 -2.38 -4.35 7.48
N ALA A 40 -3.27 -3.37 7.56
CA ALA A 40 -3.22 -2.31 8.55
C ALA A 40 -4.16 -2.64 9.72
N ASP A 41 -3.65 -2.55 10.94
CA ASP A 41 -4.45 -2.44 12.17
C ASP A 41 -4.13 -1.09 12.83
N SER A 42 -5.14 -0.25 13.04
CA SER A 42 -4.95 1.10 13.58
C SER A 42 -5.39 1.27 15.04
N THR A 43 -5.69 0.18 15.76
CA THR A 43 -6.41 0.27 17.04
C THR A 43 -5.57 -0.19 18.23
N THR A 44 -5.66 0.54 19.33
CA THR A 44 -5.28 0.02 20.65
C THR A 44 -6.32 -1.02 21.11
N PRO A 45 -5.99 -1.96 22.02
CA PRO A 45 -6.93 -2.99 22.48
C PRO A 45 -8.27 -2.43 23.03
N GLU A 46 -8.29 -1.17 23.45
CA GLU A 46 -9.38 -0.49 24.15
C GLU A 46 -10.49 0.04 23.23
N GLU A 47 -10.22 0.32 21.94
CA GLU A 47 -11.17 0.95 20.99
C GLU A 47 -11.67 0.00 19.89
N ARG A 48 -11.55 -1.33 20.08
CA ARG A 48 -11.81 -2.40 19.08
C ARG A 48 -13.20 -2.45 18.44
N ARG A 49 -14.25 -1.82 19.00
CA ARG A 49 -15.63 -2.02 18.51
C ARG A 49 -16.36 -0.71 18.23
N GLY A 50 -16.57 -0.44 16.94
CA GLY A 50 -17.56 0.52 16.44
C GLY A 50 -17.12 1.25 15.17
N GLY A 51 -15.92 1.83 15.17
CA GLY A 51 -15.48 2.75 14.11
C GLY A 51 -14.85 2.10 12.87
N MET A 52 -14.26 0.90 13.00
CA MET A 52 -13.39 0.34 11.96
C MET A 52 -14.12 -0.06 10.67
N ALA A 53 -15.37 -0.52 10.76
CA ALA A 53 -16.18 -0.80 9.56
C ALA A 53 -16.52 0.49 8.80
N LEU A 54 -16.72 1.60 9.50
CA LEU A 54 -16.96 2.91 8.87
C LEU A 54 -15.69 3.46 8.22
N ILE A 55 -14.53 3.31 8.86
CA ILE A 55 -13.23 3.65 8.27
C ILE A 55 -12.98 2.79 7.02
N GLY A 56 -13.23 1.48 7.11
CA GLY A 56 -13.13 0.55 5.99
C GLY A 56 -14.01 0.94 4.80
N ALA A 57 -15.25 1.38 5.06
CA ALA A 57 -16.17 1.86 4.03
C ALA A 57 -15.77 3.22 3.43
N ALA A 58 -15.04 4.06 4.18
CA ALA A 58 -14.56 5.36 3.73
C ALA A 58 -13.24 5.30 2.96
N LEU A 59 -12.57 4.13 2.93
CA LEU A 59 -11.35 3.93 2.18
C LEU A 59 -11.60 4.05 0.67
N SER A 60 -10.97 5.05 0.05
CA SER A 60 -11.04 5.27 -1.39
C SER A 60 -9.67 5.67 -1.94
N ASN A 61 -9.41 5.29 -3.18
CA ASN A 61 -8.26 5.76 -3.95
C ASN A 61 -8.73 6.13 -5.36
N ASP A 62 -8.60 7.41 -5.73
CA ASP A 62 -8.98 7.92 -7.05
C ASP A 62 -8.18 7.26 -8.19
N LEU A 63 -6.97 6.76 -7.89
CA LEU A 63 -6.13 6.06 -8.86
C LEU A 63 -6.46 4.56 -8.99
N GLN A 64 -7.35 4.02 -8.17
CA GLN A 64 -7.63 2.58 -8.14
C GLN A 64 -8.19 2.09 -9.46
N LEU A 65 -9.11 2.84 -10.08
CA LEU A 65 -9.66 2.47 -11.40
C LEU A 65 -8.55 2.40 -12.46
N ALA A 66 -7.63 3.36 -12.45
CA ALA A 66 -6.50 3.39 -13.38
C ALA A 66 -5.53 2.22 -13.11
N ALA A 67 -5.24 1.93 -11.84
CA ALA A 67 -4.38 0.82 -11.43
C ALA A 67 -4.97 -0.54 -11.83
N LEU A 68 -6.27 -0.75 -11.62
CA LEU A 68 -6.97 -1.98 -12.00
C LEU A 68 -7.04 -2.16 -13.52
N ARG A 69 -7.25 -1.08 -14.28
CA ARG A 69 -7.21 -1.12 -15.76
C ARG A 69 -5.84 -1.51 -16.29
N LEU A 70 -4.78 -0.97 -15.68
CA LEU A 70 -3.40 -1.28 -16.06
C LEU A 70 -2.97 -2.68 -15.58
N ARG A 71 -3.53 -3.16 -14.46
CA ARG A 71 -3.13 -4.42 -13.80
C ARG A 71 -4.34 -5.16 -13.23
N PRO A 72 -5.09 -5.91 -14.07
CA PRO A 72 -6.28 -6.66 -13.65
C PRO A 72 -5.99 -7.73 -12.58
N THR A 73 -4.74 -8.17 -12.44
CA THR A 73 -4.31 -9.11 -11.39
C THR A 73 -4.52 -8.56 -9.99
N LEU A 74 -4.49 -7.23 -9.80
CA LEU A 74 -4.77 -6.58 -8.52
C LEU A 74 -6.21 -6.79 -8.06
N SER A 75 -7.16 -6.93 -8.99
CA SER A 75 -8.56 -7.22 -8.65
C SER A 75 -8.69 -8.53 -7.89
N ARG A 76 -7.96 -9.57 -8.33
CA ARG A 76 -7.98 -10.89 -7.66
C ARG A 76 -7.44 -10.82 -6.23
N THR A 77 -6.41 -10.02 -5.98
CA THR A 77 -5.87 -9.82 -4.64
C THR A 77 -6.87 -9.08 -3.75
N LEU A 78 -7.55 -8.05 -4.28
CA LEU A 78 -8.58 -7.31 -3.55
C LEU A 78 -9.79 -8.18 -3.23
N GLU A 79 -10.28 -8.95 -4.21
CA GLU A 79 -11.35 -9.94 -4.04
C GLU A 79 -10.98 -10.95 -2.96
N THR A 80 -9.79 -11.54 -3.03
CA THR A 80 -9.30 -12.49 -2.02
C THR A 80 -9.33 -11.91 -0.61
N GLY A 81 -8.84 -10.68 -0.41
CA GLY A 81 -8.85 -10.06 0.92
C GLY A 81 -10.25 -9.69 1.39
N ASN A 82 -11.15 -9.30 0.49
CA ASN A 82 -12.55 -9.06 0.82
C ASN A 82 -13.28 -10.37 1.20
N ASP A 83 -13.04 -11.46 0.46
CA ASP A 83 -13.59 -12.79 0.74
C ASP A 83 -13.05 -13.36 2.07
N ALA A 84 -11.79 -13.03 2.41
CA ALA A 84 -11.19 -13.30 3.72
C ALA A 84 -11.74 -12.40 4.85
N GLY A 85 -12.64 -11.47 4.53
CA GLY A 85 -13.36 -10.65 5.51
C GLY A 85 -12.62 -9.39 5.96
N ALA A 86 -11.74 -8.82 5.13
CA ALA A 86 -11.21 -7.47 5.37
C ALA A 86 -12.35 -6.46 5.59
N LEU A 87 -12.15 -5.50 6.50
CA LEU A 87 -13.10 -4.41 6.72
C LEU A 87 -13.12 -3.39 5.59
N GLY A 88 -12.02 -3.32 4.84
CA GLY A 88 -11.86 -2.50 3.66
C GLY A 88 -10.60 -2.90 2.93
N ALA A 89 -10.61 -2.76 1.61
CA ALA A 89 -9.50 -3.13 0.74
C ALA A 89 -9.33 -2.09 -0.37
N LEU A 90 -8.10 -1.64 -0.61
CA LEU A 90 -7.80 -0.63 -1.63
C LEU A 90 -6.43 -0.83 -2.25
N VAL A 91 -6.20 -0.24 -3.43
CA VAL A 91 -4.85 -0.11 -3.98
C VAL A 91 -4.20 1.13 -3.38
N SER A 92 -3.03 1.00 -2.76
CA SER A 92 -2.28 2.14 -2.23
C SER A 92 -1.56 2.87 -3.35
N GLY A 93 -1.85 4.16 -3.49
CA GLY A 93 -1.27 5.02 -4.54
C GLY A 93 -1.53 4.48 -5.94
N SER A 94 -0.48 4.39 -6.76
CA SER A 94 -0.53 3.87 -8.13
C SER A 94 -0.46 2.33 -8.23
N GLY A 95 -0.45 1.62 -7.10
CA GLY A 95 -0.15 0.18 -7.04
C GLY A 95 1.36 -0.13 -7.17
N PRO A 96 1.78 -1.41 -7.02
CA PRO A 96 0.97 -2.64 -6.95
C PRO A 96 0.49 -3.01 -5.53
N THR A 97 0.73 -2.15 -4.54
CA THR A 97 0.40 -2.47 -3.15
C THR A 97 -1.11 -2.42 -2.93
N CYS A 98 -1.68 -3.50 -2.43
CA CYS A 98 -3.05 -3.58 -1.92
C CYS A 98 -3.00 -3.46 -0.40
N VAL A 99 -3.84 -2.62 0.17
CA VAL A 99 -3.96 -2.43 1.62
C VAL A 99 -5.29 -3.01 2.06
N PHE A 100 -5.26 -3.77 3.15
CA PHE A 100 -6.41 -4.42 3.77
C PHE A 100 -6.52 -3.96 5.23
N LEU A 101 -7.72 -3.56 5.64
CA LEU A 101 -7.99 -3.18 7.03
C LEU A 101 -8.45 -4.43 7.79
N ALA A 102 -7.70 -4.84 8.80
CA ALA A 102 -8.11 -5.89 9.73
C ALA A 102 -9.05 -5.32 10.80
N ARG A 103 -9.81 -6.19 11.49
CA ARG A 103 -10.64 -5.82 12.65
C ARG A 103 -9.79 -5.64 13.90
N ASP A 104 -8.73 -6.43 14.00
CA ASP A 104 -7.77 -6.47 15.09
C ASP A 104 -6.57 -7.35 14.69
N ASP A 105 -5.60 -7.47 15.60
CA ASP A 105 -4.40 -8.29 15.44
C ASP A 105 -4.69 -9.77 15.09
N GLU A 106 -5.69 -10.40 15.70
CA GLU A 106 -6.04 -11.80 15.42
C GLU A 106 -6.57 -11.93 13.99
N HIS A 107 -7.51 -11.05 13.59
CA HIS A 107 -8.00 -10.98 12.21
C HIS A 107 -6.87 -10.64 11.22
N SER A 108 -5.88 -9.86 11.64
CA SER A 108 -4.71 -9.55 10.80
C SER A 108 -3.86 -10.78 10.51
N ILE A 109 -3.78 -11.73 11.44
CA ILE A 109 -3.09 -13.01 11.23
C ILE A 109 -3.85 -13.86 10.22
N GLU A 110 -5.17 -14.00 10.39
CA GLU A 110 -6.03 -14.77 9.48
C GLU A 110 -5.97 -14.24 8.05
N LEU A 111 -6.09 -12.92 7.87
CA LEU A 111 -5.93 -12.24 6.60
C LEU A 111 -4.56 -12.51 5.97
N ALA A 112 -3.49 -12.47 6.77
CA ALA A 112 -2.14 -12.71 6.27
C ALA A 112 -1.98 -14.14 5.73
N VAL A 113 -2.56 -15.11 6.43
CA VAL A 113 -2.55 -16.52 6.02
C VAL A 113 -3.38 -16.73 4.75
N ALA A 114 -4.59 -16.19 4.68
CA ALA A 114 -5.46 -16.28 3.52
C ALA A 114 -4.80 -15.68 2.26
N LEU A 115 -4.22 -14.48 2.38
CA LEU A 115 -3.55 -13.81 1.27
C LEU A 115 -2.28 -14.55 0.83
N SER A 116 -1.45 -14.99 1.79
CA SER A 116 -0.23 -15.74 1.48
C SER A 116 -0.50 -17.09 0.80
N SER A 117 -1.60 -17.75 1.16
CA SER A 117 -1.99 -19.05 0.59
C SER A 117 -2.77 -18.95 -0.73
N SER A 118 -3.34 -17.78 -1.04
CA SER A 118 -4.17 -17.57 -2.23
C SER A 118 -3.42 -17.62 -3.57
N GLY A 119 -2.09 -17.43 -3.54
CA GLY A 119 -1.28 -17.27 -4.76
C GLY A 119 -1.58 -15.98 -5.55
N THR A 120 -2.35 -15.04 -4.99
CA THR A 120 -2.72 -13.78 -5.66
C THR A 120 -1.74 -12.64 -5.38
N CYS A 121 -0.87 -12.78 -4.38
CA CYS A 121 0.18 -11.82 -4.04
C CYS A 121 1.50 -12.56 -3.75
N ASN A 122 2.63 -11.88 -3.95
CA ASN A 122 3.95 -12.50 -3.74
C ASN A 122 4.47 -12.31 -2.31
N GLN A 123 4.09 -11.23 -1.65
CA GLN A 123 4.42 -11.02 -0.24
C GLN A 123 3.25 -10.35 0.48
N VAL A 124 3.17 -10.66 1.77
CA VAL A 124 2.20 -10.09 2.71
C VAL A 124 2.96 -9.51 3.88
N PHE A 125 2.65 -8.26 4.23
CA PHE A 125 3.19 -7.58 5.39
C PHE A 125 2.04 -7.21 6.32
N ARG A 126 2.27 -7.36 7.62
CA ARG A 126 1.39 -6.78 8.63
C ARG A 126 2.04 -5.52 9.16
N ALA A 127 1.24 -4.47 9.32
CA ALA A 127 1.65 -3.19 9.84
C ALA A 127 0.58 -2.67 10.80
N THR A 128 1.02 -1.90 11.79
CA THR A 128 0.12 -1.15 12.66
C THR A 128 0.28 0.35 12.41
N GLY A 129 -0.75 1.14 12.73
CA GLY A 129 -0.73 2.59 12.59
C GLY A 129 -1.60 3.30 13.64
N PRO A 130 -1.61 4.64 13.68
CA PRO A 130 -0.70 5.56 12.99
C PRO A 130 0.73 5.52 13.57
N ALA A 131 1.74 5.54 12.71
CA ALA A 131 3.13 5.63 13.12
C ALA A 131 3.56 7.10 13.33
N ALA A 132 4.51 7.34 14.24
CA ALA A 132 5.11 8.66 14.40
C ALA A 132 5.73 9.13 13.06
N GLY A 133 5.47 10.39 12.70
CA GLY A 133 6.08 11.01 11.52
C GLY A 133 7.59 11.18 11.65
N ALA A 134 8.25 11.54 10.55
CA ALA A 134 9.69 11.78 10.55
C ALA A 134 10.06 12.86 11.58
N HIS A 135 10.89 12.50 12.55
CA HIS A 135 11.47 13.39 13.54
C HIS A 135 12.99 13.21 13.51
N ALA A 136 13.72 14.32 13.66
CA ALA A 136 15.17 14.27 13.77
C ALA A 136 15.53 13.55 15.07
N LEU A 137 16.46 12.60 14.98
CA LEU A 137 17.05 11.89 16.12
C LEU A 137 18.08 12.78 16.83
#